data_AF-A0A151XZF0-F1
#
_entry.id   AF-A0A151XZF0-F1
#
_cell.length_a   1.000
_cell.length_b   1.000
_cell.length_c   1.000
_cell.angle_alpha   90.00
_cell.angle_beta   90.00
_cell.angle_gamma   90.00
#
_symmetry.space_group_name_H-M   'P 1'
#
loop_
_entity.id
_entity.type
_entity.pdbx_description
1 polymer ?
#
loop_
_entity_poly.entity_id
_entity_poly.type
_entity_poly.pdbx_seq_one_letter_code
_entity_poly.pdbx_strand_id
1 'polypeptide(L)'
;MNLIAFEPHFWELYRDDDRYYLSLAIDMSSVVSCWDFALSQEEIQGYEHRGHASIHELAKSLVALAYKGDFSHMERRTVKPYERQAMQSAFKAWQQRQKAG
;
A
#
# COMPACT_ATOMS: atom_id res chain seq x y z
N MET A 1 -8.08 -11.17 -3.27
CA MET A 1 -7.24 -10.14 -2.63
C MET A 1 -7.38 -10.19 -1.12
N ASN A 2 -6.27 -10.22 -0.40
CA ASN A 2 -6.20 -10.30 1.06
C ASN A 2 -5.19 -9.30 1.61
N LEU A 3 -5.50 -8.66 2.73
CA LEU A 3 -4.52 -7.89 3.51
C LEU A 3 -3.55 -8.87 4.18
N ILE A 4 -2.25 -8.74 3.88
CA ILE A 4 -1.21 -9.66 4.37
C ILE A 4 -0.25 -8.99 5.35
N ALA A 5 -0.10 -7.68 5.31
CA ALA A 5 0.66 -6.87 6.26
C ALA A 5 0.11 -5.45 6.27
N PHE A 6 0.28 -4.72 7.37
CA PHE A 6 -0.09 -3.32 7.46
C PHE A 6 0.66 -2.64 8.60
N GLU A 7 0.90 -1.34 8.44
CA GLU A 7 1.33 -0.43 9.48
C GLU A 7 0.18 0.56 9.75
N PRO A 8 -0.39 0.59 10.96
CA PRO A 8 -1.49 1.49 11.30
C PRO A 8 -1.19 2.94 10.92
N HIS A 9 -2.15 3.61 10.29
CA HIS A 9 -2.05 5.01 9.86
C HIS A 9 -0.94 5.31 8.83
N PHE A 10 -0.29 4.29 8.28
CA PHE A 10 0.80 4.52 7.32
C PHE A 10 0.61 3.75 6.02
N TRP A 11 0.56 2.42 6.04
CA TRP A 11 0.42 1.65 4.81
C TRP A 11 -0.24 0.29 5.02
N GLU A 12 -0.78 -0.25 3.93
CA GLU A 12 -1.48 -1.53 3.89
C GLU A 12 -1.01 -2.33 2.68
N LEU A 13 -0.55 -3.57 2.91
CA LEU A 13 -0.06 -4.46 1.87
C LEU A 13 -1.08 -5.57 1.59
N TYR A 14 -1.48 -5.66 0.34
CA TYR A 14 -2.43 -6.63 -0.16
C TYR A 14 -1.76 -7.59 -1.14
N ARG A 15 -2.25 -8.83 -1.15
CA ARG A 15 -1.88 -9.84 -2.13
C ARG A 15 -3.11 -10.40 -2.85
N ASP A 16 -3.01 -10.55 -4.15
CA ASP A 16 -3.98 -11.21 -5.02
C ASP A 16 -3.23 -12.11 -6.00
N ASP A 17 -3.28 -13.42 -5.76
CA ASP A 17 -2.45 -14.42 -6.45
C ASP A 17 -0.96 -14.06 -6.42
N ASP A 18 -0.40 -13.69 -7.58
CA ASP A 18 1.00 -13.29 -7.76
C ASP A 18 1.20 -11.77 -7.76
N ARG A 19 0.13 -10.99 -7.56
CA ARG A 19 0.17 -9.53 -7.57
C ARG A 19 0.12 -8.97 -6.15
N TYR A 20 0.92 -7.95 -5.93
CA TYR A 20 0.98 -7.22 -4.68
C TYR A 20 0.55 -5.78 -4.89
N TYR A 21 -0.24 -5.27 -3.97
CA TYR A 21 -0.73 -3.90 -3.99
C TYR A 21 -0.44 -3.24 -2.66
N LEU A 22 -0.05 -1.98 -2.72
CA LEU A 22 0.24 -1.17 -1.56
C LEU A 22 -0.73 0.01 -1.54
N SER A 23 -1.44 0.17 -0.43
CA SER A 23 -2.10 1.42 -0.09
C SER A 23 -1.20 2.21 0.84
N LEU A 24 -0.91 3.46 0.51
CA LEU A 24 -0.02 4.34 1.26
C LEU A 24 -0.77 5.61 1.65
N ALA A 25 -0.80 5.91 2.93
CA ALA A 25 -1.29 7.18 3.45
C ALA A 25 -0.12 8.15 3.61
N ILE A 26 -0.17 9.26 2.88
CA ILE A 26 0.83 10.33 2.95
C ILE A 26 0.20 11.53 3.65
N ASP A 27 0.71 11.88 4.82
CA ASP A 27 0.30 13.08 5.55
C ASP A 27 0.99 14.32 4.98
N MET A 28 0.25 15.13 4.22
CA MET A 28 0.73 16.38 3.64
C MET A 28 0.43 17.58 4.55
N SER A 29 0.57 17.43 5.87
CA SER A 29 0.39 18.45 6.95
C SER A 29 -1.01 19.08 7.08
N SER A 30 -1.79 19.13 6.01
CA SER A 30 -3.14 19.68 5.93
C SER A 30 -4.15 18.71 5.33
N VAL A 31 -3.67 17.67 4.64
CA VAL A 31 -4.50 16.63 4.02
C VAL A 31 -3.74 15.31 4.03
N VAL A 32 -4.45 14.21 4.32
CA VAL A 32 -3.92 12.86 4.11
C VAL A 32 -4.29 12.41 2.71
N SER A 33 -3.29 12.11 1.89
CA SER A 33 -3.47 11.56 0.54
C SER A 33 -3.31 10.04 0.58
N CYS A 34 -4.35 9.30 0.18
CA CYS A 34 -4.28 7.85 0.05
C CYS A 34 -3.92 7.46 -1.39
N TRP A 35 -2.87 6.67 -1.53
CA TRP A 35 -2.35 6.21 -2.81
C TRP A 35 -2.42 4.69 -2.89
N ASP A 36 -3.13 4.18 -3.88
CA ASP A 36 -3.22 2.74 -4.16
C ASP A 36 -2.46 2.42 -5.45
N PHE A 37 -1.41 1.60 -5.34
CA PHE A 37 -0.60 1.21 -6.50
C PHE A 37 -0.14 -0.25 -6.43
N ALA A 38 0.17 -0.83 -7.59
CA ALA A 38 0.77 -2.16 -7.69
C ALA A 38 2.29 -2.10 -7.45
N LEU A 39 2.81 -3.09 -6.71
CA LEU A 39 4.25 -3.23 -6.51
C LEU A 39 4.93 -3.79 -7.76
N SER A 40 6.17 -3.35 -7.99
CA SER A 40 7.06 -3.93 -8.99
C SER A 40 7.59 -5.29 -8.51
N GLN A 41 8.14 -6.07 -9.44
CA GLN A 41 8.76 -7.35 -9.09
C GLN A 41 9.93 -7.20 -8.10
N GLU A 42 10.70 -6.11 -8.22
CA GLU A 42 11.80 -5.81 -7.28
C GLU A 42 11.29 -5.52 -5.87
N GLU A 43 10.19 -4.77 -5.76
CA GLU A 43 9.56 -4.45 -4.46
C GLU A 43 8.96 -5.72 -3.82
N ILE A 44 8.35 -6.60 -4.63
CA ILE A 44 7.84 -7.90 -4.19
C ILE A 44 8.98 -8.77 -3.65
N GLN A 45 10.06 -8.93 -4.42
CA GLN A 45 11.23 -9.68 -3.97
C GLN A 45 11.82 -9.08 -2.70
N GLY A 46 11.87 -7.75 -2.62
CA GLY A 46 12.31 -7.04 -1.41
C GLY A 46 11.49 -7.44 -0.19
N TYR A 47 10.16 -7.53 -0.33
CA TYR A 47 9.26 -8.02 0.73
C TYR A 47 9.45 -9.49 1.05
N GLU A 48 9.64 -10.36 0.07
CA GLU A 48 9.87 -11.79 0.31
C GLU A 48 11.17 -12.06 1.08
N HIS A 49 12.22 -11.25 0.86
CA HIS A 49 13.52 -11.42 1.52
C HIS A 49 13.63 -10.71 2.86
N ARG A 50 13.04 -9.50 2.99
CA ARG A 50 13.21 -8.62 4.17
C ARG A 50 11.92 -8.39 4.96
N GLY A 51 10.80 -8.90 4.48
CA GLY A 51 9.49 -8.72 5.11
C GLY A 51 9.09 -7.26 5.23
N HIS A 52 8.45 -6.94 6.36
CA HIS A 52 7.89 -5.63 6.67
C HIS A 52 8.84 -4.45 6.44
N ALA A 53 10.12 -4.64 6.75
CA ALA A 53 11.13 -3.57 6.68
C ALA A 53 11.32 -3.03 5.25
N SER A 54 11.18 -3.87 4.20
CA SER A 54 11.32 -3.38 2.83
C SER A 54 10.18 -2.45 2.43
N ILE A 55 8.95 -2.77 2.81
CA ILE A 55 7.76 -1.98 2.51
C ILE A 55 7.80 -0.67 3.28
N HIS A 56 8.28 -0.71 4.52
CA HIS A 56 8.47 0.50 5.32
C HIS A 56 9.46 1.49 4.69
N GLU A 57 10.60 1.00 4.24
CA GLU A 57 11.61 1.85 3.57
C GLU A 57 11.15 2.32 2.18
N LEU A 58 10.42 1.48 1.44
CA LEU A 58 9.75 1.90 0.21
C LEU A 58 8.74 3.02 0.46
N ALA A 59 7.86 2.86 1.45
CA ALA A 59 6.86 3.84 1.83
C ALA A 59 7.50 5.18 2.21
N LYS A 60 8.54 5.18 3.05
CA LYS A 60 9.30 6.40 3.39
C LYS A 60 9.92 7.07 2.16
N SER A 61 10.48 6.28 1.24
CA SER A 61 11.09 6.80 0.02
C SER A 61 10.05 7.48 -0.87
N LEU A 62 8.86 6.88 -1.01
CA LEU A 62 7.74 7.46 -1.77
C LEU A 62 7.20 8.73 -1.10
N VAL A 63 7.07 8.74 0.23
CA VAL A 63 6.70 9.94 1.00
C VAL A 63 7.71 11.07 0.78
N ALA A 64 9.01 10.76 0.82
CA ALA A 64 10.05 11.76 0.59
C ALA A 64 10.02 12.35 -0.82
N LEU A 65 9.63 11.56 -1.83
CA LEU A 65 9.39 12.04 -3.20
C LEU A 65 8.13 12.90 -3.28
N ALA A 66 7.03 12.47 -2.65
CA ALA A 66 5.79 13.21 -2.58
C ALA A 66 5.96 14.60 -1.93
N TYR A 67 6.75 14.71 -0.85
CA TYR A 67 7.09 16.00 -0.24
C TYR A 67 7.91 16.90 -1.15
N LYS A 68 8.64 16.35 -2.13
CA LYS A 68 9.33 17.10 -3.18
C LYS A 68 8.43 17.42 -4.38
N GLY A 69 7.17 17.01 -4.35
CA GLY A 69 6.21 17.17 -5.44
C GLY A 69 6.32 16.12 -6.55
N ASP A 70 7.08 15.04 -6.34
CA ASP A 70 7.20 13.94 -7.31
C ASP A 70 6.29 12.77 -6.93
N PHE A 71 5.19 12.65 -7.67
CA PHE A 71 4.21 11.57 -7.53
C PHE A 71 4.31 10.54 -8.67
N SER A 72 5.24 10.73 -9.60
CA SER A 72 5.29 9.98 -10.86
C SER A 72 5.43 8.46 -10.63
N HIS A 73 6.14 8.08 -9.57
CA HIS A 73 6.31 6.68 -9.16
C HIS A 73 4.99 6.01 -8.74
N MET A 74 4.07 6.74 -8.12
CA MET A 74 2.77 6.23 -7.71
C MET A 74 1.78 6.31 -8.87
N GLU A 75 1.74 7.44 -9.59
CA GLU A 75 0.83 7.67 -10.71
C GLU A 75 0.95 6.59 -11.79
N ARG A 76 2.18 6.26 -12.21
CA ARG A 76 2.44 5.25 -13.26
C ARG A 76 1.94 3.85 -12.92
N ARG A 77 1.76 3.56 -11.64
CA ARG A 77 1.42 2.22 -11.12
C ARG A 77 0.09 2.21 -10.38
N THR A 78 -0.67 3.29 -10.49
CA THR A 78 -1.98 3.43 -9.86
C THR A 78 -2.86 2.26 -10.25
N VAL A 79 -3.45 1.62 -9.24
CA VAL A 79 -4.34 0.48 -9.47
C VAL A 79 -5.59 0.92 -10.23
N LYS A 80 -6.18 -0.01 -10.98
CA LYS A 80 -7.44 0.22 -11.68
C LYS A 80 -8.60 0.36 -10.69
N PRO A 81 -9.73 0.98 -11.07
CA PRO A 81 -10.87 1.15 -10.17
C PRO A 81 -11.38 -0.15 -9.54
N TYR A 82 -11.39 -1.27 -10.28
CA TYR A 82 -11.83 -2.57 -9.73
C TYR A 82 -10.85 -3.13 -8.70
N GLU A 83 -9.54 -2.92 -8.88
CA GLU A 83 -8.49 -3.35 -7.95
C GLU A 83 -8.61 -2.52 -6.66
N ARG A 84 -8.78 -1.20 -6.78
CA ARG A 84 -9.05 -0.32 -5.64
C ARG A 84 -10.27 -0.76 -4.84
N GLN A 85 -11.38 -1.07 -5.53
CA GLN A 85 -12.60 -1.54 -4.86
C GLN A 85 -12.37 -2.87 -4.13
N ALA A 86 -11.60 -3.77 -4.71
CA ALA A 86 -11.25 -5.03 -4.08
C ALA A 86 -10.31 -4.84 -2.87
N MET A 87 -9.35 -3.90 -2.92
CA MET A 87 -8.49 -3.54 -1.78
C MET A 87 -9.35 -3.01 -0.62
N GLN A 88 -10.24 -2.06 -0.89
CA GLN A 88 -11.15 -1.50 0.12
C GLN A 88 -12.08 -2.56 0.72
N SER A 89 -12.57 -3.49 -0.10
CA SER A 89 -13.40 -4.60 0.37
C SER A 89 -12.62 -5.56 1.26
N ALA A 90 -11.37 -5.87 0.90
CA ALA A 90 -10.48 -6.69 1.70
C ALA A 90 -10.18 -6.04 3.06
N PHE A 91 -9.94 -4.72 3.09
CA PHE A 91 -9.74 -3.98 4.34
C PHE A 91 -10.96 -4.06 5.26
N LYS A 92 -12.15 -3.79 4.72
CA LYS A 92 -13.41 -3.86 5.49
C LYS A 92 -13.65 -5.25 6.06
N ALA A 93 -13.42 -6.29 5.26
CA ALA A 93 -13.55 -7.68 5.72
C ALA A 93 -12.55 -8.01 6.84
N TRP A 94 -11.30 -7.55 6.70
CA TRP A 94 -10.29 -7.69 7.75
C TRP A 94 -10.69 -6.96 9.04
N GLN A 95 -11.14 -5.70 8.95
CA GLN A 95 -11.61 -4.93 10.10
C GLN A 95 -12.77 -5.60 10.83
N GLN A 96 -13.71 -6.20 10.09
CA GLN A 96 -14.83 -6.94 10.68
C GLN A 96 -14.36 -8.17 11.45
N ARG A 97 -13.37 -8.90 10.93
CA ARG A 97 -12.77 -10.06 11.63
C ARG A 97 -12.08 -9.64 12.92
N GLN A 98 -11.38 -8.51 12.92
CA GLN A 98 -10.70 -7.99 14.13
C GLN A 98 -11.65 -7.52 15.22
N LYS A 99 -12.88 -7.12 14.87
CA LYS A 99 -13.92 -6.73 15.84
C LYS A 99 -14.72 -7.90 16.39
N ALA A 100 -14.62 -9.07 15.76
CA ALA A 100 -15.36 -10.27 16.12
C ALA A 100 -14.57 -11.24 17.01
N GLY A 101 -13.31 -10.91 17.34
CA GLY A 101 -12.47 -11.62 18.31
C GLY A 101 -12.29 -10.79 19.58
#